data_AF-A0A399Q3V5-F1
#
_entry.id   AF-A0A399Q3V5-F1
#
_cell.length_a   1.000
_cell.length_b   1.000
_cell.length_c   1.000
_cell.angle_alpha   90.00
_cell.angle_beta   90.00
_cell.angle_gamma   90.00
#
_symmetry.space_group_name_H-M   'P 1'
#
loop_
_entity.id
_entity.type
_entity.pdbx_description
1 polymer ?
#
loop_
_entity_poly.entity_id
_entity_poly.type
_entity_poly.pdbx_seq_one_letter_code
_entity_poly.pdbx_strand_id
1 'polypeptide(L)' 'MTRIVLVRHGRTAWNVERRVQGSSDIPLDDTGRAQA' A
#
# COMPACT_ATOMS: atom_id res chain seq x y z
N MET A 1 -8.46 -5.06 28.39
CA MET A 1 -9.17 -4.81 27.12
C MET A 1 -8.13 -4.72 26.02
N THR A 2 -8.19 -5.56 24.99
CA THR A 2 -7.20 -5.57 23.89
C THR A 2 -7.83 -4.97 22.64
N ARG A 3 -7.15 -4.02 22.00
CA ARG A 3 -7.60 -3.38 20.75
C ARG A 3 -6.64 -3.74 19.62
N ILE A 4 -7.19 -4.18 18.50
CA ILE A 4 -6.43 -4.50 17.28
C ILE A 4 -6.86 -3.52 16.18
N VAL A 5 -5.88 -3.04 15.40
CA VAL A 5 -6.09 -2.18 14.24
C VAL A 5 -5.38 -2.81 13.05
N LEU A 6 -6.08 -2.88 11.91
CA LEU A 6 -5.55 -3.36 10.64
C LEU A 6 -5.51 -2.18 9.67
N VAL A 7 -4.35 -1.93 9.06
CA VAL A 7 -4.14 -0.85 8.10
C VAL A 7 -3.49 -1.44 6.86
N ARG A 8 -3.94 -0.99 5.69
CA ARG A 8 -3.31 -1.33 4.41
C ARG A 8 -2.17 -0.36 4.13
N HIS A 9 -1.09 -0.84 3.52
CA HIS A 9 0.01 0.01 3.06
C HIS A 9 -0.47 1.09 2.06
N GLY A 10 0.34 2.13 1.88
CA GLY A 10 0.08 3.22 0.95
C GLY A 10 0.05 2.78 -0.52
N ARG A 11 -0.46 3.66 -1.39
CA ARG A 11 -0.58 3.42 -2.83
C ARG A 11 0.79 3.24 -3.51
N THR A 12 0.84 2.31 -4.47
CA THR A 12 1.93 2.18 -5.44
C THR A 12 1.40 2.39 -6.86
N ALA A 13 2.31 2.57 -7.83
CA ALA A 13 1.95 2.68 -9.25
C ALA A 13 1.10 1.49 -9.74
N TRP A 14 1.38 0.27 -9.26
CA TRP A 14 0.64 -0.93 -9.67
C TRP A 14 -0.81 -0.95 -9.14
N ASN A 15 -1.10 -0.24 -8.04
CA ASN A 15 -2.49 -0.08 -7.60
C ASN A 15 -3.29 0.77 -8.61
N VAL A 16 -2.67 1.81 -9.18
CA VAL A 16 -3.28 2.68 -10.20
C VAL A 16 -3.50 1.89 -11.50
N GLU A 17 -2.49 1.12 -11.91
CA GLU A 17 -2.53 0.27 -13.11
C GLU A 17 -3.41 -0.98 -12.96
N ARG A 18 -3.98 -1.21 -11.77
CA ARG A 18 -4.76 -2.41 -11.41
C ARG A 18 -4.01 -3.72 -11.69
N ARG A 19 -2.70 -3.71 -11.45
CA ARG A 19 -1.83 -4.89 -11.57
C ARG A 19 -1.72 -5.64 -10.25
N VAL A 20 -1.62 -6.97 -10.33
CA VAL A 20 -1.36 -7.83 -9.18
C VAL A 20 0.09 -7.68 -8.77
N GLN A 21 0.35 -7.28 -7.53
CA GLN A 21 1.72 -7.13 -6.98
C GLN A 21 2.34 -8.47 -6.56
N GLY A 22 1.55 -9.40 -6.03
CA GLY A 22 2.09 -10.65 -5.50
C GLY A 22 3.17 -10.40 -4.44
N SER A 23 4.31 -11.08 -4.57
CA SER A 23 5.48 -10.91 -3.70
C SER A 23 6.50 -9.89 -4.24
N SER A 24 6.12 -9.06 -5.22
CA SER A 24 7.00 -8.03 -5.77
C SER A 24 7.15 -6.84 -4.82
N ASP A 25 8.37 -6.32 -4.72
CA ASP A 25 8.68 -5.14 -3.90
C ASP A 25 8.52 -3.86 -4.74
N ILE A 26 7.30 -3.34 -4.81
CA ILE A 26 6.98 -2.12 -5.56
C ILE A 26 6.93 -0.94 -4.58
N PRO A 27 7.74 0.11 -4.78
CA PRO A 27 7.78 1.24 -3.88
C PRO A 27 6.46 2.04 -3.90
N LEU A 28 6.20 2.77 -2.80
CA LEU A 28 5.10 3.73 -2.73
C LEU A 28 5.27 4.83 -3.76
N ASP A 29 4.17 5.29 -4.35
CA ASP A 29 4.16 6.51 -5.16
C ASP A 29 4.06 7.77 -4.28
N ASP A 30 4.04 8.97 -4.86
CA ASP A 30 3.91 10.22 -4.11
C ASP A 30 2.67 10.25 -3.20
N THR A 31 1.55 9.71 -3.67
CA THR A 31 0.33 9.62 -2.87
C THR A 31 0.48 8.57 -1.77
N GLY A 32 1.10 7.43 -2.06
CA GLY A 32 1.38 6.41 -1.05
C GLY A 32 2.30 6.90 0.05
N ARG A 33 3.31 7.71 -0.29
CA ARG A 33 4.19 8.37 0.69
C ARG A 33 3.45 9.35 1.59
N ALA A 34 2.45 10.05 1.07
CA ALA A 34 1.61 10.95 1.87
C ALA A 34 0.55 10.22 2.73
N GLN A 35 0.25 8.95 2.41
CA GLN A 35 -0.71 8.12 3.15
C GLN A 35 -0.09 7.37 4.33
N ALA A 36 1.23 7.15 4.29
CA ALA A 36 2.01 6.48 5.32
C ALA A 36 2.39 7.46 6.44
#